data_AF-A0A1X0R8Y2-F1
#
_entry.id   AF-A0A1X0R8Y2-F1
#
_cell.length_a   1.000
_cell.length_b   1.000
_cell.length_c   1.000
_cell.angle_alpha   90.00
_cell.angle_beta   90.00
_cell.angle_gamma   90.00
#
_symmetry.space_group_name_H-M   'P 1'
#
loop_
_entity.id
_entity.type
_entity.pdbx_description
1 polymer ?
#
loop_
_entity_poly.entity_id
_entity_poly.type
_entity_poly.pdbx_seq_one_letter_code
_entity_poly.pdbx_strand_id
1 'polypeptide(L)'
;MYSHTNFFLRICSVSHFDTCSTLDIKKMLQNVRINAAKHISRRSLHMSRTLFEQNQIESIANQFKLSPNVLTQALTHKSFKHGNAPNNERLQYLGRRSLEYFAVDLNKSQNAQQLNQIIEKANESQHLVARFDALGLESAVRCQLPGNNVSPAVKSKVMQALVGAVYHEQGLNAAREFVKKTIFV
;
A
#
# COMPACT_ATOMS: atom_id res chain seq x y z
N MET A 1 67.09 19.80 60.96
CA MET A 1 68.19 18.84 60.77
C MET A 1 67.76 17.88 59.68
N TYR A 2 68.50 17.87 58.56
CA TYR A 2 68.80 16.76 57.63
C TYR A 2 67.63 15.88 57.11
N SER A 3 67.56 15.42 55.86
CA SER A 3 68.40 15.50 54.66
C SER A 3 67.65 14.77 53.55
N HIS A 4 67.92 15.16 52.30
CA HIS A 4 67.66 14.43 51.06
C HIS A 4 67.88 12.91 51.13
N THR A 5 67.17 12.16 50.28
CA THR A 5 67.80 11.31 49.23
C THR A 5 66.80 10.91 48.13
N ASN A 6 67.23 11.13 46.88
CA ASN A 6 66.67 10.58 45.64
C ASN A 6 66.99 9.07 45.52
N PHE A 7 66.11 8.29 44.88
CA PHE A 7 66.51 7.05 44.21
C PHE A 7 65.67 6.75 42.95
N PHE A 8 66.25 7.13 41.81
CA PHE A 8 66.44 6.36 40.57
C PHE A 8 65.43 5.23 40.17
N LEU A 9 64.78 5.48 39.03
CA LEU A 9 64.54 4.58 37.87
C LEU A 9 63.86 3.20 38.07
N ARG A 10 62.71 3.05 37.41
CA ARG A 10 62.57 2.05 36.33
C ARG A 10 61.39 2.37 35.40
N ILE A 11 61.74 2.80 34.18
CA ILE A 11 60.86 2.70 33.03
C ILE A 11 60.77 1.20 32.70
N CYS A 12 59.59 0.61 32.85
CA CYS A 12 59.23 -0.65 32.20
C CYS A 12 58.13 -0.35 31.20
N SER A 13 58.53 -0.32 29.93
CA SER A 13 57.68 -0.47 28.77
C SER A 13 57.01 -1.85 28.79
N VAL A 14 55.68 -1.91 28.89
CA VAL A 14 54.88 -3.04 28.38
C VAL A 14 53.58 -2.47 27.82
N SER A 15 53.52 -2.38 26.50
CA SER A 15 52.29 -2.42 25.72
C SER A 15 51.47 -3.65 26.14
N HIS A 16 50.15 -3.53 26.34
CA HIS A 16 49.14 -4.53 25.93
C HIS A 16 47.72 -4.01 26.23
N PHE A 17 46.93 -3.96 25.15
CA PHE A 17 45.47 -4.07 25.03
C PHE A 17 44.61 -4.18 26.30
N ASP A 18 43.64 -3.28 26.44
CA ASP A 18 42.38 -3.54 27.16
C ASP A 18 41.17 -3.04 26.34
N THR A 19 40.72 -3.88 25.40
CA THR A 19 39.45 -3.73 24.66
C THR A 19 38.25 -4.33 25.40
N CYS A 20 38.38 -4.61 26.71
CA CYS A 20 37.41 -5.40 27.47
C CYS A 20 36.16 -4.62 27.93
N SER A 21 36.19 -3.29 28.04
CA SER A 21 35.09 -2.51 28.65
C SER A 21 34.08 -1.89 27.66
N THR A 22 34.37 -1.85 26.36
CA THR A 22 33.51 -1.16 25.37
C THR A 22 32.45 -2.06 24.74
N LEU A 23 32.64 -3.39 24.79
CA LEU A 23 31.72 -4.36 24.21
C LEU A 23 30.44 -4.53 25.05
N ASP A 24 30.56 -4.44 26.38
CA ASP A 24 29.45 -4.61 27.30
C ASP A 24 28.51 -3.40 27.36
N ILE A 25 29.05 -2.18 27.23
CA ILE A 25 28.23 -0.96 27.12
C ILE A 25 27.46 -0.97 25.79
N LYS A 26 28.08 -1.38 24.68
CA LYS A 26 27.38 -1.53 23.39
C LYS A 26 26.27 -2.59 23.46
N LYS A 27 26.53 -3.74 24.09
CA LYS A 27 25.50 -4.78 24.32
C LYS A 27 24.38 -4.30 25.24
N MET A 28 24.68 -3.57 26.31
CA MET A 28 23.66 -2.96 27.19
C MET A 28 22.83 -1.92 26.46
N LEU A 29 23.43 -1.01 25.69
CA LEU A 29 22.70 0.00 24.91
C LEU A 29 21.84 -0.63 23.82
N GLN A 30 22.31 -1.71 23.19
CA GLN A 30 21.54 -2.47 22.21
C GLN A 30 20.36 -3.20 22.88
N ASN A 31 20.55 -3.79 24.05
CA ASN A 31 19.49 -4.41 24.84
C ASN A 31 18.46 -3.39 25.37
N VAL A 32 18.89 -2.21 25.81
CA VAL A 32 18.00 -1.11 26.20
C VAL A 32 17.19 -0.62 25.00
N ARG A 33 17.78 -0.48 23.81
CA ARG A 33 17.06 -0.15 22.56
C ARG A 33 16.03 -1.23 22.18
N ILE A 34 16.41 -2.51 22.28
CA ILE A 34 15.51 -3.64 22.00
C ILE A 34 14.36 -3.70 23.01
N ASN A 35 14.62 -3.42 24.29
CA ASN A 35 13.62 -3.42 25.35
C ASN A 35 12.70 -2.19 25.27
N ALA A 36 13.21 -1.02 24.91
CA ALA A 36 12.41 0.18 24.62
C ALA A 36 11.49 -0.04 23.41
N ALA A 37 11.98 -0.68 22.34
CA ALA A 37 11.17 -1.07 21.19
C ALA A 37 10.08 -2.11 21.54
N LYS A 38 10.37 -3.04 22.47
CA LYS A 38 9.37 -3.99 23.02
C LYS A 38 8.32 -3.32 23.90
N HIS A 39 8.64 -2.19 24.53
CA HIS A 39 7.74 -1.44 25.42
C HIS A 39 6.87 -0.40 24.72
N ILE A 40 7.04 -0.21 23.40
CA ILE A 40 6.08 0.54 22.59
C ILE A 40 4.74 -0.20 22.68
N SER A 41 3.78 0.40 23.38
CA SER A 41 2.45 -0.18 23.59
C SER A 41 1.87 -0.61 22.24
N ARG A 42 1.38 -1.85 22.14
CA ARG A 42 0.67 -2.35 20.95
C ARG A 42 -0.43 -1.39 20.48
N ARG A 43 -1.03 -0.64 21.42
CA ARG A 43 -1.99 0.42 21.15
C ARG A 43 -1.39 1.60 20.39
N SER A 44 -0.18 2.04 20.75
CA SER A 44 0.52 3.13 20.05
C SER A 44 0.95 2.75 18.64
N LEU A 45 1.46 1.53 18.41
CA LEU A 45 1.78 1.04 17.05
C LEU A 45 0.53 0.89 16.19
N HIS A 46 -0.56 0.37 16.77
CA HIS A 46 -1.84 0.29 16.08
C HIS A 46 -2.36 1.68 15.71
N MET A 47 -2.28 2.66 16.62
CA MET A 47 -2.75 4.03 16.35
C MET A 47 -1.94 4.71 15.24
N SER A 48 -0.61 4.59 15.27
CA SER A 48 0.25 5.14 14.22
C SER A 48 -0.03 4.48 12.86
N ARG A 49 -0.28 3.17 12.83
CA ARG A 49 -0.64 2.44 11.62
C ARG A 49 -2.00 2.87 11.06
N THR A 50 -3.01 3.01 11.93
CA THR A 50 -4.34 3.45 11.49
C THR A 50 -4.33 4.87 10.95
N LEU A 51 -3.54 5.78 11.54
CA LEU A 51 -3.41 7.14 11.07
C LEU A 51 -2.70 7.19 9.71
N PHE A 52 -1.66 6.38 9.52
CA PHE A 52 -0.97 6.28 8.23
C PHE A 52 -1.88 5.74 7.12
N GLU A 53 -2.63 4.66 7.41
CA GLU A 53 -3.60 4.09 6.48
C GLU A 53 -4.72 5.09 6.15
N GLN A 54 -5.21 5.87 7.13
CA GLN A 54 -6.20 6.92 6.90
C GLN A 54 -5.66 8.05 6.00
N ASN A 55 -4.49 8.59 6.32
CA ASN A 55 -3.85 9.64 5.53
C ASN A 55 -3.59 9.20 4.08
N GLN A 56 -3.18 7.94 3.89
CA GLN A 56 -2.96 7.39 2.55
C GLN A 56 -4.28 7.30 1.77
N ILE A 57 -5.34 6.77 2.37
CA ILE A 57 -6.66 6.67 1.74
C ILE A 57 -7.20 8.06 1.39
N GLU A 58 -7.05 9.06 2.26
CA GLU A 58 -7.45 10.43 1.97
C GLU A 58 -6.70 11.03 0.78
N SER A 59 -5.38 10.81 0.70
CA SER A 59 -4.58 11.28 -0.43
C SER A 59 -5.04 10.65 -1.75
N ILE A 60 -5.30 9.33 -1.75
CA ILE A 60 -5.77 8.61 -2.93
C ILE A 60 -7.20 9.06 -3.28
N ALA A 61 -8.06 9.26 -2.29
CA ALA A 61 -9.43 9.73 -2.46
C ALA A 61 -9.46 11.11 -3.13
N ASN A 62 -8.58 12.03 -2.70
CA ASN A 62 -8.43 13.34 -3.31
C ASN A 62 -7.95 13.26 -4.77
N GLN A 63 -7.03 12.34 -5.08
CA GLN A 63 -6.55 12.12 -6.45
C GLN A 63 -7.69 11.70 -7.39
N PHE A 64 -8.58 10.82 -6.93
CA PHE A 64 -9.71 10.34 -7.72
C PHE A 64 -10.98 11.17 -7.54
N LYS A 65 -10.97 12.20 -6.68
CA LYS A 65 -12.16 12.98 -6.27
C LYS A 65 -13.30 12.09 -5.74
N LEU A 66 -12.94 11.11 -4.91
CA LEU A 66 -13.88 10.20 -4.27
C LEU A 66 -13.99 10.48 -2.78
N SER A 67 -15.08 10.07 -2.15
CA SER A 67 -15.14 10.03 -0.69
C SER A 67 -14.22 8.91 -0.15
N PRO A 68 -13.55 9.12 1.00
CA PRO A 68 -12.70 8.08 1.61
C PRO A 68 -13.44 6.77 1.87
N ASN A 69 -14.75 6.84 2.16
CA ASN A 69 -15.61 5.68 2.43
C ASN A 69 -15.84 4.85 1.16
N VAL A 70 -16.20 5.49 0.05
CA VAL A 70 -16.42 4.79 -1.22
C VAL A 70 -15.11 4.24 -1.78
N LEU A 71 -14.01 4.99 -1.68
CA LEU A 71 -12.70 4.47 -2.07
C LEU A 71 -12.31 3.26 -1.22
N THR A 72 -12.48 3.33 0.10
CA THR A 72 -12.23 2.21 1.00
C THR A 72 -13.06 0.98 0.62
N GLN A 73 -14.34 1.17 0.30
CA GLN A 73 -15.21 0.09 -0.16
C GLN A 73 -14.70 -0.51 -1.47
N ALA A 74 -14.31 0.32 -2.45
CA ALA A 74 -13.78 -0.15 -3.75
C ALA A 74 -12.49 -0.98 -3.60
N LEU A 75 -11.63 -0.62 -2.65
CA LEU A 75 -10.37 -1.31 -2.34
C LEU A 75 -10.55 -2.51 -1.39
N THR A 76 -11.75 -2.78 -0.90
CA THR A 76 -12.03 -3.89 0.04
C THR A 76 -12.56 -5.12 -0.70
N HIS A 77 -11.75 -6.17 -0.77
CA HIS A 77 -12.16 -7.45 -1.33
C HIS A 77 -13.09 -8.21 -0.38
N LYS A 78 -14.01 -9.02 -0.92
CA LYS A 78 -14.97 -9.82 -0.14
C LYS A 78 -14.34 -10.78 0.88
N SER A 79 -13.10 -11.18 0.69
CA SER A 79 -12.41 -12.07 1.65
C SER A 79 -12.02 -11.34 2.94
N PHE A 80 -11.96 -10.01 2.93
CA PHE A 80 -11.66 -9.22 4.13
C PHE A 80 -12.78 -9.37 5.17
N LYS A 81 -12.42 -9.73 6.40
CA LYS A 81 -13.37 -9.94 7.51
C LYS A 81 -14.53 -10.87 7.15
N HIS A 82 -14.28 -11.88 6.32
CA HIS A 82 -15.28 -12.84 5.83
C HIS A 82 -16.50 -12.18 5.14
N GLY A 83 -16.33 -10.98 4.57
CA GLY A 83 -17.41 -10.27 3.88
C GLY A 83 -18.35 -9.48 4.79
N ASN A 84 -18.08 -9.41 6.10
CA ASN A 84 -18.90 -8.64 7.05
C ASN A 84 -18.67 -7.12 6.95
N ALA A 85 -17.66 -6.68 6.21
CA ALA A 85 -17.44 -5.28 5.89
C ALA A 85 -17.99 -4.95 4.49
N PRO A 86 -18.38 -3.69 4.22
CA PRO A 86 -18.74 -3.25 2.88
C PRO A 86 -17.64 -3.61 1.89
N ASN A 87 -17.98 -4.47 0.94
CA ASN A 87 -17.05 -5.00 -0.05
C ASN A 87 -17.26 -4.33 -1.41
N ASN A 88 -16.34 -4.63 -2.32
CA ASN A 88 -16.31 -4.05 -3.65
C ASN A 88 -17.22 -4.72 -4.69
N GLU A 89 -17.98 -5.78 -4.38
CA GLU A 89 -18.69 -6.57 -5.40
C GLU A 89 -19.74 -5.76 -6.18
N ARG A 90 -20.50 -4.88 -5.50
CA ARG A 90 -21.49 -4.01 -6.15
C ARG A 90 -20.83 -2.98 -7.06
N LEU A 91 -19.77 -2.33 -6.59
CA LEU A 91 -19.01 -1.34 -7.36
C LEU A 91 -18.28 -2.01 -8.53
N GLN A 92 -17.77 -3.22 -8.32
CA GLN A 92 -17.12 -4.03 -9.36
C GLN A 92 -18.11 -4.36 -10.49
N TYR A 93 -19.32 -4.79 -10.14
CA TYR A 93 -20.37 -5.06 -11.11
C TYR A 93 -20.71 -3.80 -11.92
N LEU A 94 -20.96 -2.68 -11.22
CA LEU A 94 -21.26 -1.40 -11.85
C LEU A 94 -20.13 -0.99 -12.81
N GLY A 95 -18.88 -1.00 -12.35
CA GLY A 95 -17.75 -0.58 -13.15
C GLY A 95 -17.47 -1.49 -14.35
N ARG A 96 -17.68 -2.81 -14.22
CA ARG A 96 -17.62 -3.72 -15.39
C ARG A 96 -18.63 -3.31 -16.46
N ARG A 97 -19.89 -3.07 -16.08
CA ARG A 97 -20.92 -2.61 -17.02
C ARG A 97 -20.60 -1.24 -17.60
N SER A 98 -20.05 -0.34 -16.80
CA SER A 98 -19.57 0.96 -17.27
C SER A 98 -18.44 0.81 -18.30
N LEU A 99 -17.49 -0.10 -18.11
CA LEU A 99 -16.42 -0.37 -19.09
C LEU A 99 -16.97 -0.89 -20.41
N GLU A 100 -17.91 -1.84 -20.37
CA GLU A 100 -18.60 -2.34 -21.57
C GLU A 100 -19.32 -1.21 -22.30
N TYR A 101 -20.05 -0.36 -21.57
CA TYR A 101 -20.74 0.79 -22.14
C TYR A 101 -19.77 1.79 -22.79
N PHE A 102 -18.69 2.19 -22.09
CA PHE A 102 -17.75 3.16 -22.62
C PHE A 102 -16.90 2.60 -23.76
N ALA A 103 -16.62 1.29 -23.77
CA ALA A 103 -15.99 0.63 -24.91
C ALA A 103 -16.81 0.86 -26.19
N VAL A 104 -18.14 0.71 -26.12
CA VAL A 104 -19.04 0.97 -27.24
C VAL A 104 -19.18 2.46 -27.53
N ASP A 105 -19.42 3.28 -26.49
CA ASP A 105 -19.67 4.71 -26.66
C ASP A 105 -18.48 5.46 -27.31
N LEU A 106 -17.25 5.03 -27.01
CA LEU A 106 -16.03 5.61 -27.59
C LEU A 106 -15.71 5.07 -28.99
N ASN A 107 -16.32 3.98 -29.43
CA ASN A 107 -15.99 3.28 -30.68
C ASN A 107 -17.20 3.04 -31.59
N LYS A 108 -18.18 3.96 -31.59
CA LYS A 108 -19.47 3.82 -32.32
C LYS A 108 -19.35 3.57 -33.83
N SER A 109 -18.23 3.92 -34.45
CA SER A 109 -17.99 3.70 -35.88
C SER A 109 -17.57 2.26 -36.22
N GLN A 110 -17.26 1.44 -35.22
CA GLN A 110 -16.82 0.06 -35.40
C GLN A 110 -18.00 -0.88 -35.60
N ASN A 111 -17.78 -1.98 -36.31
CA ASN A 111 -18.81 -3.02 -36.45
C ASN A 111 -18.94 -3.87 -35.17
N ALA A 112 -19.99 -4.70 -35.11
CA ALA A 112 -20.29 -5.50 -33.92
C ALA A 112 -19.15 -6.44 -33.50
N GLN A 113 -18.44 -7.05 -34.45
CA GLN A 113 -17.32 -7.95 -34.16
C GLN A 113 -16.15 -7.19 -33.55
N GLN A 114 -15.80 -6.03 -34.10
CA GLN A 114 -14.76 -5.16 -33.56
C GLN A 114 -15.13 -4.63 -32.17
N LEU A 115 -16.39 -4.26 -31.94
CA LEU A 115 -16.87 -3.82 -30.64
C LEU A 115 -16.72 -4.91 -29.57
N ASN A 116 -17.06 -6.16 -29.91
CA ASN A 116 -16.87 -7.29 -28.98
C ASN A 116 -15.39 -7.46 -28.59
N GLN A 117 -14.46 -7.36 -29.55
CA GLN A 117 -13.02 -7.45 -29.28
C GLN A 117 -12.55 -6.29 -28.38
N ILE A 118 -13.06 -5.08 -28.58
CA ILE A 118 -12.72 -3.91 -27.74
C ILE A 118 -13.26 -4.11 -26.32
N ILE A 119 -14.49 -4.61 -26.17
CA ILE A 119 -15.10 -4.91 -24.86
C ILE A 119 -14.30 -5.98 -24.11
N GLU A 120 -13.91 -7.05 -24.80
CA GLU A 120 -13.10 -8.13 -24.25
C GLU A 120 -11.75 -7.60 -23.76
N LYS A 121 -11.04 -6.85 -24.61
CA LYS A 121 -9.75 -6.24 -24.26
C LYS A 121 -9.86 -5.26 -23.09
N ALA A 122 -10.91 -4.46 -23.03
CA ALA A 122 -11.14 -3.52 -21.92
C ALA A 122 -11.37 -4.21 -20.58
N ASN A 123 -11.91 -5.44 -20.59
CA ASN A 123 -12.17 -6.24 -19.40
C ASN A 123 -11.14 -7.34 -19.13
N GLU A 124 -10.11 -7.44 -19.98
CA GLU A 124 -9.07 -8.44 -19.84
C GLU A 124 -8.31 -8.26 -18.53
N SER A 125 -8.18 -9.35 -17.76
CA SER A 125 -7.59 -9.28 -16.42
C SER A 125 -6.14 -8.79 -16.46
N GLN A 126 -5.36 -9.17 -17.47
CA GLN A 126 -3.96 -8.75 -17.60
C GLN A 126 -3.84 -7.24 -17.82
N HIS A 127 -4.69 -6.70 -18.71
CA HIS A 127 -4.76 -5.26 -18.96
C HIS A 127 -5.13 -4.48 -17.69
N LEU A 128 -6.16 -4.91 -16.98
CA LEU A 128 -6.60 -4.26 -15.74
C LEU A 128 -5.56 -4.36 -14.61
N VAL A 129 -4.84 -5.47 -14.51
CA VAL A 129 -3.73 -5.64 -13.55
C VAL A 129 -2.60 -4.66 -13.86
N ALA A 130 -2.19 -4.53 -15.13
CA ALA A 130 -1.15 -3.59 -15.52
C ALA A 130 -1.53 -2.14 -15.18
N ARG A 131 -2.80 -1.76 -15.38
CA ARG A 131 -3.30 -0.43 -14.98
C ARG A 131 -3.34 -0.25 -13.47
N PHE A 132 -3.73 -1.28 -12.72
CA PHE A 132 -3.70 -1.26 -11.27
C PHE A 132 -2.28 -1.05 -10.73
N ASP A 133 -1.31 -1.80 -11.26
CA ASP A 133 0.09 -1.72 -10.84
C ASP A 133 0.70 -0.35 -11.16
N ALA A 134 0.35 0.25 -12.30
CA ALA A 134 0.76 1.61 -12.65
C ALA A 134 0.22 2.69 -11.69
N LEU A 135 -0.90 2.43 -11.01
CA LEU A 135 -1.46 3.34 -10.01
C LEU A 135 -0.88 3.11 -8.60
N GLY A 136 -0.12 2.04 -8.37
CA GLY A 136 0.53 1.78 -7.08
C GLY A 136 -0.42 1.55 -5.91
N LEU A 137 -1.63 1.04 -6.16
CA LEU A 137 -2.70 0.92 -5.15
C LEU A 137 -2.57 -0.31 -4.23
N GLU A 138 -1.54 -1.14 -4.42
CA GLU A 138 -1.40 -2.44 -3.75
C GLU A 138 -1.43 -2.34 -2.21
N SER A 139 -0.78 -1.33 -1.64
CA SER A 139 -0.72 -1.10 -0.19
C SER A 139 -2.06 -0.68 0.43
N ALA A 140 -2.99 -0.16 -0.37
CA ALA A 140 -4.31 0.30 0.09
C ALA A 140 -5.40 -0.78 -0.04
N VAL A 141 -5.12 -1.90 -0.72
CA VAL A 141 -6.08 -3.00 -0.91
C VAL A 141 -6.23 -3.82 0.37
N ARG A 142 -7.48 -4.04 0.77
CA ARG A 142 -7.83 -4.86 1.92
C ARG A 142 -8.30 -6.23 1.46
N CYS A 143 -7.47 -7.25 1.62
CA CYS A 143 -7.82 -8.64 1.35
C CYS A 143 -7.22 -9.57 2.40
N GLN A 144 -7.90 -10.68 2.66
CA GLN A 144 -7.41 -11.78 3.49
C GLN A 144 -7.38 -13.03 2.60
N LEU A 145 -6.23 -13.34 2.02
CA LEU A 145 -6.01 -14.48 1.13
C LEU A 145 -4.76 -15.25 1.58
N PRO A 146 -4.65 -16.55 1.28
CA PRO A 146 -3.43 -17.29 1.54
C PRO A 146 -2.28 -16.73 0.69
N GLY A 147 -1.22 -16.27 1.36
CA GLY A 147 -0.14 -15.48 0.74
C GLY A 147 -0.38 -13.98 0.93
N ASN A 148 0.61 -13.27 1.47
CA ASN A 148 0.51 -11.84 1.80
C ASN A 148 0.39 -10.91 0.57
N ASN A 149 0.24 -11.46 -0.64
CA ASN A 149 0.24 -10.71 -1.89
C ASN A 149 -1.16 -10.59 -2.48
N VAL A 150 -1.46 -9.46 -3.10
CA VAL A 150 -2.73 -9.24 -3.78
C VAL A 150 -2.73 -10.03 -5.09
N SER A 151 -3.60 -11.02 -5.23
CA SER A 151 -3.65 -11.85 -6.44
C SER A 151 -4.08 -11.03 -7.67
N PRO A 152 -3.65 -11.40 -8.89
CA PRO A 152 -4.05 -10.69 -10.12
C PRO A 152 -5.58 -10.59 -10.29
N ALA A 153 -6.30 -11.62 -9.85
CA ALA A 153 -7.76 -11.63 -9.86
C ALA A 153 -8.36 -10.61 -8.87
N VAL A 154 -7.71 -10.28 -7.76
CA VAL A 154 -8.17 -9.19 -6.88
C VAL A 154 -7.83 -7.84 -7.52
N LYS A 155 -6.62 -7.67 -8.07
CA LYS A 155 -6.20 -6.42 -8.71
C LYS A 155 -7.16 -6.00 -9.84
N SER A 156 -7.53 -6.91 -10.74
CA SER A 156 -8.47 -6.61 -11.82
C SER A 156 -9.87 -6.25 -11.33
N LYS A 157 -10.37 -6.94 -10.30
CA LYS A 157 -11.67 -6.62 -9.67
C LYS A 157 -11.65 -5.27 -8.97
N VAL A 158 -10.57 -4.93 -8.28
CA VAL A 158 -10.41 -3.62 -7.65
C VAL A 158 -10.40 -2.53 -8.70
N MET A 159 -9.75 -2.74 -9.85
CA MET A 159 -9.77 -1.77 -10.94
C MET A 159 -11.20 -1.56 -11.50
N GLN A 160 -11.97 -2.64 -11.69
CA GLN A 160 -13.39 -2.54 -12.05
C GLN A 160 -14.18 -1.78 -10.97
N ALA A 161 -13.96 -2.07 -9.69
CA ALA A 161 -14.64 -1.39 -8.60
C ALA A 161 -14.29 0.10 -8.51
N LEU A 162 -13.05 0.49 -8.82
CA LEU A 162 -12.63 1.89 -8.86
C LEU A 162 -13.37 2.66 -9.97
N VAL A 163 -13.52 2.07 -11.16
CA VAL A 163 -14.35 2.65 -12.23
C VAL A 163 -15.80 2.81 -11.76
N GLY A 164 -16.35 1.79 -11.09
CA GLY A 164 -17.70 1.83 -10.53
C GLY A 164 -17.86 2.89 -9.44
N ALA A 165 -16.84 3.11 -8.60
CA ALA A 165 -16.83 4.16 -7.59
C ALA A 165 -16.88 5.57 -8.21
N VAL A 166 -16.05 5.83 -9.23
CA VAL A 166 -16.09 7.09 -9.98
C VAL A 166 -17.44 7.30 -10.63
N TYR A 167 -18.01 6.26 -11.25
CA TYR A 167 -19.35 6.34 -11.82
C TYR A 167 -20.41 6.63 -10.75
N HIS A 168 -20.33 5.96 -9.60
CA HIS A 168 -21.31 6.10 -8.52
C HIS A 168 -21.34 7.50 -7.90
N GLU A 169 -20.18 8.10 -7.65
CA GLU A 169 -20.11 9.41 -6.98
C GLU A 169 -20.08 10.60 -7.94
N GLN A 170 -19.40 10.48 -9.09
CA GLN A 170 -19.18 11.62 -10.01
C GLN A 170 -20.04 11.54 -11.28
N GLY A 171 -20.71 10.43 -11.51
CA GLY A 171 -21.62 10.23 -12.64
C GLY A 171 -20.93 9.92 -13.97
N LEU A 172 -21.75 9.90 -15.02
CA LEU A 172 -21.40 9.37 -16.35
C LEU A 172 -20.18 10.07 -16.99
N ASN A 173 -20.18 11.40 -17.02
CA ASN A 173 -19.17 12.18 -17.73
C ASN A 173 -17.79 12.04 -17.09
N ALA A 174 -17.72 12.10 -15.76
CA ALA A 174 -16.46 11.93 -15.03
C ALA A 174 -15.90 10.50 -15.20
N ALA A 175 -16.77 9.49 -15.13
CA ALA A 175 -16.38 8.11 -15.35
C ALA A 175 -15.88 7.86 -16.79
N ARG A 176 -16.47 8.51 -17.79
CA ARG A 176 -16.03 8.43 -19.20
C ARG A 176 -14.60 8.94 -19.36
N GLU A 177 -14.32 10.13 -18.83
CA GLU A 177 -12.98 10.73 -18.90
C GLU A 177 -11.95 9.92 -18.12
N PHE A 178 -12.34 9.40 -16.95
CA PHE A 178 -11.50 8.50 -16.16
C PHE A 178 -11.13 7.23 -16.95
N VAL A 179 -12.12 6.55 -17.52
CA VAL A 179 -11.90 5.32 -18.30
C VAL A 179 -11.05 5.57 -19.54
N LYS A 180 -11.28 6.69 -20.24
CA LYS A 180 -10.46 7.09 -21.39
C LYS A 180 -8.99 7.31 -21.00
N LYS A 181 -8.74 8.00 -19.88
CA LYS A 181 -7.39 8.31 -19.37
C LYS A 181 -6.68 7.13 -18.73
N THR A 182 -7.40 6.14 -18.20
CA THR A 182 -6.78 5.07 -17.40
C THR A 182 -6.80 3.72 -18.09
N ILE A 183 -7.85 3.40 -18.85
CA ILE A 183 -8.03 2.07 -19.45
C ILE A 183 -7.64 2.06 -20.92
N PHE A 184 -8.16 3.02 -21.71
CA PHE A 184 -7.97 3.08 -23.16
C PHE A 184 -6.74 3.87 -23.62
N VAL A 185 -5.71 4.01 -22.76
CA VAL A 185 -4.43 4.64 -23.11
C VAL A 185 -3.62 3.78 -24.06
#